data_AF-A0A6B3I9N0-F1
#
_entry.id   AF-A0A6B3I9N0-F1
#
_cell.length_a   1.000
_cell.length_b   1.000
_cell.length_c   1.000
_cell.angle_alpha   90.00
_cell.angle_beta   90.00
_cell.angle_gamma   90.00
#
_symmetry.space_group_name_H-M   'P 1'
#
loop_
_entity.id
_entity.type
_entity.pdbx_description
1 polymer ?
#
loop_
_entity_poly.entity_id
_entity_poly.type
_entity_poly.pdbx_seq_one_letter_code
_entity_poly.pdbx_strand_id
1 'polypeptide(L)'
;PAPVVLDSRSVPGRYVPSADGGAIDALPLVPKRYALDLYESLEGVRVRIADTRVTGATTAYDEIWVTVKPRENPTRRGGTLYASYEDQNTGRLKVMSLDPAQPIPTANVGDVLKGRTTGVLDYASYGGYNVQA
;
A
#
# COMPACT_ATOMS: atom_id res chain seq x y z
N PRO A 1 -12.34 16.82 -4.34
CA PRO A 1 -13.01 15.52 -4.04
C PRO A 1 -12.65 15.03 -2.64
N ALA A 2 -13.56 14.30 -1.96
CA ALA A 2 -13.22 13.60 -0.73
C ALA A 2 -12.23 12.46 -1.02
N PRO A 3 -11.29 12.14 -0.11
CA PRO A 3 -10.33 11.08 -0.36
C PRO A 3 -10.99 9.70 -0.34
N VAL A 4 -10.54 8.83 -1.25
CA VAL A 4 -10.98 7.44 -1.32
C VAL A 4 -10.38 6.65 -0.15
N VAL A 5 -11.19 5.87 0.56
CA VAL A 5 -10.71 5.08 1.70
C VAL A 5 -10.09 3.78 1.21
N LEU A 6 -8.87 3.50 1.65
CA LEU A 6 -8.19 2.23 1.46
C LEU A 6 -8.12 1.49 2.79
N ASP A 7 -8.85 0.38 2.90
CA ASP A 7 -8.87 -0.50 4.06
C ASP A 7 -8.91 -1.98 3.65
N SER A 8 -8.89 -2.87 4.63
CA SER A 8 -8.90 -4.32 4.38
C SER A 8 -10.11 -4.84 3.59
N ARG A 9 -11.21 -4.08 3.52
CA ARG A 9 -12.43 -4.43 2.78
C ARG A 9 -12.42 -3.84 1.38
N SER A 10 -11.82 -2.66 1.19
CA SER A 10 -11.78 -2.01 -0.11
C SER A 10 -10.70 -2.57 -1.04
N VAL A 11 -9.58 -3.07 -0.50
CA VAL A 11 -8.48 -3.62 -1.29
C VAL A 11 -8.72 -5.10 -1.63
N PRO A 12 -8.82 -5.48 -2.93
CA PRO A 12 -9.01 -6.88 -3.33
C PRO A 12 -7.90 -7.82 -2.87
N GLY A 13 -8.22 -9.10 -2.69
CA GLY A 13 -7.26 -10.13 -2.28
C GLY A 13 -6.40 -10.69 -3.41
N ARG A 14 -6.81 -10.54 -4.67
CA ARG A 14 -5.99 -10.92 -5.82
C ARG A 14 -5.13 -9.72 -6.21
N TYR A 15 -3.86 -9.94 -6.50
CA TYR A 15 -2.96 -8.84 -6.83
C TYR A 15 -3.18 -8.33 -8.25
N VAL A 16 -3.07 -9.21 -9.24
CA VAL A 16 -3.01 -8.88 -10.68
C VAL A 16 -3.76 -9.94 -11.51
N PRO A 17 -4.33 -9.61 -12.68
CA PRO A 17 -4.83 -10.62 -13.63
C PRO A 17 -3.71 -11.52 -14.20
N SER A 18 -4.10 -12.69 -14.71
CA SER A 18 -3.23 -13.46 -15.63
C SER A 18 -3.29 -12.81 -17.00
N ALA A 19 -2.15 -12.71 -17.66
CA ALA A 19 -2.03 -12.41 -19.10
C ALA A 19 -1.45 -13.60 -19.88
N ASP A 20 -1.50 -14.81 -19.30
CA ASP A 20 -1.01 -16.07 -19.89
C ASP A 20 0.45 -15.99 -20.38
N GLY A 21 1.28 -15.32 -19.57
CA GLY A 21 2.70 -15.07 -19.85
C GLY A 21 2.97 -13.79 -20.66
N GLY A 22 1.92 -13.09 -21.08
CA GLY A 22 1.99 -11.79 -21.75
C GLY A 22 2.00 -10.59 -20.79
N ALA A 23 1.95 -9.40 -21.39
CA ALA A 23 1.86 -8.13 -20.67
C ALA A 23 0.40 -7.85 -20.24
N ILE A 24 0.23 -7.28 -19.05
CA ILE A 24 -1.09 -6.95 -18.50
C ILE A 24 -1.62 -5.60 -18.99
N ASP A 25 -0.77 -4.76 -19.60
CA ASP A 25 -1.03 -3.36 -19.94
C ASP A 25 -2.23 -3.16 -20.90
N ALA A 26 -2.51 -4.17 -21.73
CA ALA A 26 -3.63 -4.13 -22.68
C ALA A 26 -4.96 -4.60 -22.07
N LEU A 27 -4.95 -5.13 -20.84
CA LEU A 27 -6.15 -5.63 -20.18
C LEU A 27 -6.94 -4.47 -19.57
N PRO A 28 -8.29 -4.48 -19.66
CA PRO A 28 -9.09 -3.49 -18.97
C PRO A 28 -8.95 -3.64 -17.46
N LEU A 29 -8.85 -2.51 -16.75
CA LEU A 29 -8.80 -2.50 -15.30
C LEU A 29 -10.08 -3.11 -14.70
N VAL A 30 -9.92 -3.97 -13.70
CA VAL A 30 -11.00 -4.51 -12.87
C VAL A 30 -10.71 -4.21 -11.38
N PRO A 31 -10.81 -2.94 -10.94
CA PRO A 31 -10.45 -2.48 -9.58
C PRO A 31 -11.15 -3.20 -8.43
N LYS A 32 -12.33 -3.78 -8.69
CA LYS A 32 -13.08 -4.56 -7.69
C LYS A 32 -12.52 -5.97 -7.47
N ARG A 33 -11.66 -6.44 -8.38
CA ARG A 33 -11.15 -7.83 -8.39
C ARG A 33 -9.65 -7.89 -8.12
N TYR A 34 -8.88 -6.92 -8.58
CA TYR A 34 -7.42 -6.90 -8.48
C TYR A 34 -6.92 -5.66 -7.76
N ALA A 35 -6.00 -5.85 -6.82
CA ALA A 35 -5.42 -4.77 -6.03
C ALA A 35 -4.58 -3.83 -6.88
N LEU A 36 -3.83 -4.36 -7.84
CA LEU A 36 -3.04 -3.55 -8.77
C LEU A 36 -3.94 -2.62 -9.58
N ASP A 37 -5.01 -3.15 -10.17
CA ASP A 37 -5.99 -2.37 -10.93
C ASP A 37 -6.70 -1.32 -10.05
N LEU A 38 -6.93 -1.61 -8.76
CA LEU A 38 -7.46 -0.64 -7.82
C LEU A 38 -6.50 0.53 -7.65
N TYR A 39 -5.23 0.25 -7.40
CA TYR A 39 -4.23 1.29 -7.20
C TYR A 39 -4.00 2.11 -8.48
N GLU A 40 -3.92 1.46 -9.63
CA GLU A 40 -3.84 2.12 -10.94
C GLU A 40 -5.02 3.06 -11.18
N SER A 41 -6.25 2.60 -10.89
CA SER A 41 -7.45 3.45 -11.04
C SER A 41 -7.50 4.65 -10.09
N LEU A 42 -6.64 4.65 -9.07
CA LEU A 42 -6.55 5.69 -8.04
C LEU A 42 -5.22 6.47 -8.13
N GLU A 43 -4.38 6.23 -9.13
CA GLU A 43 -3.15 6.98 -9.31
C GLU A 43 -3.46 8.48 -9.53
N GLY A 44 -2.74 9.34 -8.82
CA GLY A 44 -3.01 10.78 -8.76
C GLY A 44 -4.23 11.18 -7.92
N VAL A 45 -4.96 10.22 -7.33
CA VAL A 45 -6.13 10.49 -6.49
C VAL A 45 -5.73 10.57 -5.01
N ARG A 46 -6.38 11.47 -4.27
CA ARG A 46 -6.25 11.50 -2.81
C ARG A 46 -6.90 10.27 -2.19
N VAL A 47 -6.12 9.52 -1.42
CA VAL A 47 -6.55 8.36 -0.65
C VAL A 47 -6.41 8.60 0.84
N ARG A 48 -7.10 7.80 1.65
CA ARG A 48 -6.99 7.79 3.11
C ARG A 48 -6.87 6.37 3.63
N ILE A 49 -5.85 6.15 4.44
CA ILE A 49 -5.66 4.95 5.27
C ILE A 49 -5.77 5.33 6.74
N ALA A 50 -5.99 4.35 7.62
CA ALA A 50 -6.01 4.59 9.06
C ALA A 50 -5.54 3.37 9.84
N ASP A 51 -4.84 3.62 10.96
CA ASP A 51 -4.43 2.62 11.94
C ASP A 51 -3.76 1.40 11.31
N THR A 52 -2.74 1.66 10.47
CA THR A 52 -2.11 0.64 9.63
C THR A 52 -0.92 -0.01 10.34
N ARG A 53 -0.79 -1.33 10.21
CA ARG A 53 0.33 -2.08 10.79
C ARG A 53 1.61 -1.75 10.03
N VAL A 54 2.68 -1.44 10.76
CA VAL A 54 4.01 -1.17 10.20
C VAL A 54 4.70 -2.49 9.87
N THR A 55 5.11 -2.64 8.61
CA THR A 55 5.76 -3.84 8.05
C THR A 55 7.26 -3.65 7.78
N GLY A 56 7.74 -2.40 7.80
CA GLY A 56 9.13 -2.00 7.67
C GLY A 56 9.37 -0.74 8.48
N ALA A 57 10.51 -0.64 9.18
CA ALA A 57 10.86 0.54 9.96
C ALA A 57 10.98 1.80 9.08
N THR A 58 10.82 2.98 9.69
CA THR A 58 11.03 4.26 9.01
C THR A 58 12.45 4.33 8.43
N THR A 59 12.59 4.81 7.18
CA THR A 59 13.86 4.93 6.48
C THR A 59 14.53 6.29 6.75
N ALA A 60 15.76 6.47 6.27
CA ALA A 60 16.46 7.77 6.29
C ALA A 60 15.85 8.83 5.34
N TYR A 61 14.80 8.47 4.59
CA TYR A 61 14.13 9.33 3.61
C TYR A 61 12.68 9.66 4.04
N ASP A 62 12.36 9.54 5.33
CA ASP A 62 11.02 9.75 5.89
C ASP A 62 9.92 8.89 5.23
N GLU A 63 10.29 7.67 4.85
CA GLU A 63 9.38 6.67 4.30
C GLU A 63 9.12 5.55 5.30
N ILE A 64 7.93 4.97 5.27
CA ILE A 64 7.56 3.81 6.08
C ILE A 64 6.72 2.83 5.26
N TRP A 65 6.87 1.53 5.54
CA TRP A 65 6.05 0.50 4.91
C TRP A 65 4.94 0.05 5.85
N VAL A 66 3.70 0.09 5.39
CA VAL A 66 2.52 -0.29 6.17
C VAL A 66 1.67 -1.31 5.41
N THR A 67 0.70 -1.91 6.09
CA THR A 67 -0.39 -2.65 5.44
C THR A 67 -1.76 -2.17 5.92
N VAL A 68 -2.67 -1.97 4.97
CA VAL A 68 -4.10 -1.71 5.24
C VAL A 68 -4.87 -3.01 5.55
N LYS A 69 -4.21 -4.17 5.40
CA LYS A 69 -4.73 -5.49 5.74
C LYS A 69 -3.98 -6.04 6.95
N PRO A 70 -4.40 -5.71 8.19
CA PRO A 70 -3.62 -6.02 9.38
C PRO A 70 -3.35 -7.52 9.59
N ARG A 71 -4.22 -8.39 9.06
CA ARG A 71 -4.11 -9.85 9.16
C ARG A 71 -3.47 -10.53 7.94
N GLU A 72 -3.05 -9.78 6.93
CA GLU A 72 -2.38 -10.34 5.75
C GLU A 72 -0.95 -10.74 6.13
N ASN A 73 -0.69 -12.05 6.11
CA ASN A 73 0.62 -12.69 6.25
C ASN A 73 1.54 -12.17 7.38
N PRO A 74 1.05 -11.99 8.63
CA PRO A 74 1.89 -11.48 9.71
C PRO A 74 3.01 -12.47 10.06
N THR A 75 4.24 -11.97 10.23
CA THR A 75 5.34 -12.76 10.80
C THR A 75 5.40 -12.59 12.32
N ARG A 76 6.07 -13.52 13.02
CA ARG A 76 6.29 -13.44 14.47
C ARG A 76 7.00 -12.16 14.91
N ARG A 77 7.77 -11.52 14.03
CA ARG A 77 8.50 -10.27 14.29
C ARG A 77 7.78 -9.04 13.71
N GLY A 78 6.49 -9.13 13.42
CA GLY A 78 5.64 -8.00 13.02
C GLY A 78 5.64 -7.64 11.54
N GLY A 79 6.52 -8.24 10.73
CA GLY A 79 6.60 -8.01 9.28
C GLY A 79 5.48 -8.69 8.49
N THR A 80 5.57 -8.65 7.16
CA THR A 80 4.65 -9.37 6.26
C THR A 80 5.43 -10.40 5.44
N LEU A 81 4.97 -11.64 5.42
CA LEU A 81 5.61 -12.71 4.66
C LEU A 81 5.24 -12.59 3.19
N TYR A 82 6.23 -12.59 2.30
CA TYR A 82 6.02 -12.81 0.86
C TYR A 82 6.23 -14.29 0.58
N ALA A 83 5.14 -15.07 0.57
CA ALA A 83 5.22 -16.53 0.51
C ALA A 83 5.47 -17.04 -0.93
N SER A 84 4.90 -16.37 -1.93
CA SER A 84 5.01 -16.75 -3.34
C SER A 84 4.61 -15.59 -4.26
N TYR A 85 4.79 -15.80 -5.58
CA TYR A 85 4.24 -14.93 -6.62
C TYR A 85 2.71 -14.92 -6.71
N GLU A 86 2.00 -15.67 -5.87
CA GLU A 86 0.54 -15.64 -5.76
C GLU A 86 0.08 -14.94 -4.47
N ASP A 87 1.03 -14.51 -3.63
CA ASP A 87 0.80 -13.96 -2.28
C ASP A 87 1.60 -12.66 -2.04
N GLN A 88 1.34 -11.64 -2.88
CA GLN A 88 2.15 -10.42 -2.93
C GLN A 88 1.90 -9.40 -1.82
N ASN A 89 1.09 -9.72 -0.81
CA ASN A 89 0.65 -8.78 0.24
C ASN A 89 -0.06 -7.54 -0.34
N THR A 90 -1.26 -7.77 -0.88
CA THR A 90 -2.04 -6.76 -1.61
C THR A 90 -2.30 -5.47 -0.84
N GLY A 91 -2.31 -5.51 0.49
CA GLY A 91 -2.53 -4.34 1.34
C GLY A 91 -1.27 -3.53 1.63
N ARG A 92 -0.08 -3.96 1.20
CA ARG A 92 1.19 -3.28 1.49
C ARG A 92 1.33 -2.01 0.67
N LEU A 93 1.58 -0.90 1.35
CA LEU A 93 1.80 0.43 0.76
C LEU A 93 3.00 1.08 1.41
N LYS A 94 3.74 1.89 0.65
CA LYS A 94 4.68 2.85 1.22
C LYS A 94 3.93 4.12 1.60
N VAL A 95 4.32 4.75 2.69
CA VAL A 95 3.85 6.07 3.09
C VAL A 95 5.09 6.95 3.20
N MET A 96 5.01 8.15 2.64
CA MET A 96 6.10 9.12 2.70
C MET A 96 5.51 10.52 2.84
N SER A 97 6.28 11.44 3.41
CA SER A 97 5.94 12.85 3.42
C SER A 97 6.63 13.58 2.27
N LEU A 98 5.95 14.56 1.68
CA LEU A 98 6.56 15.53 0.75
C LEU A 98 6.89 16.87 1.42
N ASP A 99 6.47 17.06 2.68
CA ASP A 99 6.71 18.27 3.46
C ASP A 99 7.69 17.94 4.60
N PRO A 100 8.95 18.41 4.53
CA PRO A 100 9.93 18.22 5.60
C PRO A 100 9.48 18.77 6.97
N ALA A 101 8.53 19.72 6.99
CA ALA A 101 7.96 20.23 8.24
C ALA A 101 6.90 19.29 8.85
N GLN A 102 6.45 18.28 8.10
CA GLN A 102 5.48 17.26 8.50
C GLN A 102 6.01 15.86 8.22
N PRO A 103 7.09 15.42 8.88
CA PRO A 103 7.66 14.10 8.66
C PRO A 103 6.72 12.99 9.15
N ILE A 104 6.87 11.81 8.55
CA ILE A 104 6.20 10.61 9.06
C ILE A 104 6.80 10.24 10.43
N PRO A 105 5.97 9.85 11.43
CA PRO A 105 6.49 9.44 12.73
C PRO A 105 7.50 8.28 12.62
N THR A 106 8.57 8.35 13.41
CA THR A 106 9.49 7.22 13.56
C THR A 106 8.76 6.02 14.16
N ALA A 107 8.81 4.88 13.48
CA ALA A 107 8.22 3.63 13.95
C ALA A 107 9.02 2.41 13.47
N ASN A 108 8.85 1.30 14.17
CA ASN A 108 9.49 0.02 13.90
C ASN A 108 8.50 -1.04 13.43
N VAL A 109 9.03 -2.12 12.87
CA VAL A 109 8.24 -3.28 12.46
C VAL A 109 7.41 -3.80 13.64
N GLY A 110 6.10 -4.01 13.40
CA GLY A 110 5.16 -4.45 14.43
C GLY A 110 4.40 -3.32 15.12
N ASP A 111 4.83 -2.07 14.95
CA ASP A 111 4.08 -0.90 15.41
C ASP A 111 2.81 -0.68 14.57
N VAL A 112 2.01 0.32 14.98
CA VAL A 112 0.84 0.79 14.22
C VAL A 112 1.02 2.28 13.96
N LEU A 113 0.94 2.68 12.69
CA LEU A 113 0.81 4.07 12.30
C LEU A 113 -0.62 4.52 12.62
N LYS A 114 -0.78 5.14 13.79
CA LYS A 114 -2.08 5.52 14.34
C LYS A 114 -2.68 6.74 13.67
N GLY A 115 -4.00 6.79 13.62
CA GLY A 115 -4.74 7.93 13.08
C GLY A 115 -4.88 7.87 11.56
N ARG A 116 -5.38 8.95 10.98
CA ARG A 116 -5.66 9.04 9.54
C ARG A 116 -4.45 9.57 8.81
N THR A 117 -3.97 8.83 7.81
CA THR A 117 -2.98 9.29 6.85
C THR A 117 -3.70 9.53 5.53
N THR A 118 -3.63 10.76 5.00
CA THR A 118 -4.31 11.16 3.76
C THR A 118 -3.28 11.77 2.83
N GLY A 119 -3.17 11.24 1.62
CA GLY A 119 -2.16 11.67 0.65
C GLY A 119 -2.57 11.34 -0.76
N VAL A 120 -1.78 11.76 -1.74
CA VAL A 120 -1.96 11.33 -3.14
C VAL A 120 -1.37 9.95 -3.31
N LEU A 121 -2.10 9.03 -3.96
CA LEU A 121 -1.56 7.73 -4.34
C LEU A 121 -0.76 7.88 -5.63
N ASP A 122 0.47 7.37 -5.63
CA ASP A 122 1.39 7.47 -6.77
C ASP A 122 2.20 6.17 -6.92
N TYR A 123 2.78 5.94 -8.09
CA TYR A 123 3.65 4.79 -8.35
C TYR A 123 5.13 5.21 -8.37
N ALA A 124 5.95 4.54 -7.56
CA ALA A 124 7.39 4.74 -7.57
C ALA A 124 8.11 3.55 -8.21
N SER A 125 9.02 3.83 -9.14
CA SER A 125 9.81 2.82 -9.88
C SER A 125 10.58 1.84 -8.97
N TYR A 126 10.88 2.24 -7.74
CA TYR A 126 11.61 1.42 -6.75
C TYR A 126 10.84 1.23 -5.44
N GLY A 127 9.51 1.21 -5.48
CA GLY A 127 8.69 1.04 -4.28
C GLY A 127 7.22 0.67 -4.53
N GLY A 128 6.80 0.52 -5.79
CA GLY A 128 5.38 0.30 -6.08
C GLY A 128 4.53 1.49 -5.63
N TYR A 129 3.27 1.24 -5.28
CA TYR A 129 2.37 2.30 -4.86
C TYR A 129 2.70 2.87 -3.49
N ASN A 130 2.66 4.20 -3.43
CA ASN A 130 2.96 4.98 -2.24
C ASN A 130 1.90 6.05 -2.00
N VAL A 131 1.68 6.38 -0.72
CA VAL A 131 0.83 7.49 -0.29
C VAL A 131 1.73 8.65 0.10
N GLN A 132 1.70 9.72 -0.69
CA GLN A 132 2.40 10.98 -0.46
C GLN A 132 1.54 11.86 0.46
N ALA A 133 1.80 11.75 1.76
CA ALA A 133 0.97 12.25 2.85
C ALA A 133 1.48 13.57 3.45
#